data_AF-A0A1G3FW13-F1
#
_entry.id   AF-A0A1G3FW13-F1
#
_cell.length_a   1.000
_cell.length_b   1.000
_cell.length_c   1.000
_cell.angle_alpha   90.00
_cell.angle_beta   90.00
_cell.angle_gamma   90.00
#
_symmetry.space_group_name_H-M   'P 1'
#
loop_
_entity.id
_entity.type
_entity.pdbx_description
1 polymer ?
#
loop_
_entity_poly.entity_id
_entity_poly.type
_entity_poly.pdbx_seq_one_letter_code
_entity_poly.pdbx_strand_id
1 'polypeptide(L)'
;DVDRIVAVIGEHEADIVCLQELDVGRARTGKVDQAEAIAEGLAMTSRFHPAMRVEAELYGDAILTPHPDKLIRADALPTVRGIPGLEPRGAIWSEIQIEGVGVNVLTTHLGLVPREQRLQAAALAGDGWLAGCTGPTLLAGDFNATSITRPYQTLARRLGDCQ
;
A
#
# COMPACT_ATOMS: atom_id res chain seq x y z
N ASP A 1 -7.23 13.99 10.12
CA ASP A 1 -8.50 14.62 9.74
C ASP A 1 -9.01 13.91 8.50
N VAL A 2 -10.03 13.07 8.66
CA VAL A 2 -10.56 12.20 7.59
C VAL A 2 -11.28 13.04 6.54
N ASP A 3 -12.10 14.00 6.95
CA ASP A 3 -12.92 14.82 6.04
C ASP A 3 -12.04 15.62 5.07
N ARG A 4 -10.92 16.16 5.55
CA ARG A 4 -9.94 16.84 4.70
C ARG A 4 -9.30 15.89 3.68
N ILE A 5 -9.02 14.64 4.07
CA ILE A 5 -8.43 13.64 3.16
C ILE A 5 -9.45 13.27 2.07
N VAL A 6 -10.69 13.01 2.47
CA VAL A 6 -11.80 12.73 1.54
C VAL A 6 -11.99 13.88 0.56
N ALA A 7 -12.02 15.13 1.03
CA ALA A 7 -12.18 16.30 0.18
C ALA A 7 -11.08 16.40 -0.89
N VAL A 8 -9.80 16.28 -0.48
CA VAL A 8 -8.67 16.38 -1.42
C VAL A 8 -8.69 15.24 -2.44
N ILE A 9 -8.93 14.00 -2.01
CA ILE A 9 -8.95 12.86 -2.94
C ILE A 9 -10.16 12.96 -3.88
N GLY A 10 -11.31 13.39 -3.38
CA GLY A 10 -12.54 13.54 -4.15
C GLY A 10 -12.43 14.55 -5.29
N GLU A 11 -11.59 15.59 -5.14
CA GLU A 11 -11.31 16.57 -6.22
C GLU A 11 -10.62 15.96 -7.44
N HIS A 12 -9.97 14.80 -7.28
CA HIS A 12 -9.20 14.14 -8.34
C HIS A 12 -9.97 13.04 -9.09
N GLU A 13 -11.16 12.66 -8.63
CA GLU A 13 -12.00 11.61 -9.25
C GLU A 13 -11.21 10.31 -9.56
N ALA A 14 -10.30 9.91 -8.68
CA ALA A 14 -9.41 8.79 -8.91
C ALA A 14 -10.15 7.43 -8.92
N ASP A 15 -9.82 6.55 -9.87
CA ASP A 15 -10.35 5.18 -9.89
C ASP A 15 -9.77 4.28 -8.78
N ILE A 16 -8.52 4.54 -8.38
CA ILE A 16 -7.77 3.73 -7.44
C ILE A 16 -7.00 4.67 -6.52
N VAL A 17 -7.12 4.46 -5.22
CA VAL A 17 -6.41 5.24 -4.20
C VAL A 17 -5.56 4.30 -3.36
N CYS A 18 -4.26 4.58 -3.28
CA CYS A 18 -3.33 3.84 -2.42
C CYS A 18 -2.94 4.72 -1.24
N LEU A 19 -3.33 4.33 -0.03
CA LEU A 19 -3.07 5.07 1.20
C LEU A 19 -2.11 4.32 2.09
N GLN A 20 -1.23 5.07 2.77
CA GLN A 20 -0.32 4.56 3.78
C GLN A 20 -0.60 5.25 5.12
N GLU A 21 -0.10 4.65 6.20
CA GLU A 21 -0.15 5.22 7.55
C GLU A 21 -1.55 5.38 8.17
N LEU A 22 -2.49 4.52 7.79
CA LEU A 22 -3.85 4.56 8.31
C LEU A 22 -3.96 3.92 9.68
N ASP A 23 -4.65 4.57 10.60
CA ASP A 23 -5.02 4.03 11.90
C ASP A 23 -6.40 3.35 11.88
N VAL A 24 -6.49 2.19 12.53
CA VAL A 24 -7.78 1.57 12.88
C VAL A 24 -7.84 1.37 14.39
N GLY A 25 -8.90 1.90 15.01
CA GLY A 25 -9.18 1.69 16.43
C GLY A 25 -8.26 2.41 17.40
N ARG A 26 -7.39 3.32 16.94
CA ARG A 26 -6.47 4.05 17.82
C ARG A 26 -7.15 5.04 18.74
N ALA A 27 -6.71 5.12 19.99
CA ALA A 27 -7.16 6.16 20.91
C ALA A 27 -6.89 7.58 20.36
N ARG A 28 -5.76 7.75 19.65
CA ARG A 28 -5.39 9.03 18.99
C ARG A 28 -6.34 9.45 17.86
N THR A 29 -7.10 8.52 17.30
CA THR A 29 -8.10 8.78 16.24
C THR A 29 -9.53 8.69 16.74
N GLY A 30 -9.74 8.60 18.07
CA GLY A 30 -11.09 8.43 18.63
C GLY A 30 -11.71 7.06 18.33
N LYS A 31 -10.88 6.03 18.06
CA LYS A 31 -11.26 4.67 17.65
C LYS A 31 -11.89 4.56 16.25
N VAL A 32 -11.76 5.60 15.43
CA VAL A 32 -12.22 5.57 14.03
C VAL A 32 -11.37 4.59 13.23
N ASP A 33 -12.03 3.79 12.39
CA ASP A 33 -11.39 3.08 11.28
C ASP A 33 -11.21 4.10 10.14
N GLN A 34 -10.00 4.63 10.00
CA GLN A 34 -9.74 5.66 8.99
C GLN A 34 -9.88 5.12 7.58
N ALA A 35 -9.49 3.86 7.35
CA ALA A 35 -9.58 3.25 6.03
C ALA A 35 -11.04 3.17 5.58
N GLU A 36 -11.91 2.68 6.47
CA GLU A 36 -13.34 2.58 6.18
C GLU A 36 -13.99 3.96 6.05
N ALA A 37 -13.72 4.89 6.97
CA ALA A 37 -14.33 6.22 6.93
C ALA A 37 -13.93 7.02 5.67
N ILE A 38 -12.69 6.89 5.20
CA ILE A 38 -12.25 7.52 3.94
C ILE A 38 -12.93 6.85 2.75
N ALA A 39 -13.03 5.51 2.74
CA ALA A 39 -13.68 4.77 1.68
C ALA A 39 -15.17 5.12 1.56
N GLU A 40 -15.89 5.18 2.69
CA GLU A 40 -17.28 5.64 2.75
C GLU A 40 -17.44 7.06 2.19
N GLY A 41 -16.57 7.99 2.61
CA GLY A 41 -16.60 9.38 2.14
C GLY A 41 -16.33 9.53 0.64
N LEU A 42 -15.61 8.58 0.03
CA LEU A 42 -15.31 8.53 -1.40
C LEU A 42 -16.26 7.61 -2.19
N ALA A 43 -17.25 6.99 -1.53
CA ALA A 43 -18.12 5.96 -2.11
C ALA A 43 -17.33 4.78 -2.74
N MET A 44 -16.25 4.36 -2.08
CA MET A 44 -15.36 3.28 -2.48
C MET A 44 -15.40 2.11 -1.47
N THR A 45 -14.88 0.97 -1.89
CA THR A 45 -14.55 -0.15 -0.98
C THR A 45 -13.10 -0.06 -0.52
N SER A 46 -12.78 -0.69 0.62
CA SER A 46 -11.43 -0.69 1.20
C SER A 46 -10.84 -2.10 1.31
N ARG A 47 -9.57 -2.24 0.90
CA ARG A 47 -8.69 -3.37 1.26
C ARG A 47 -7.59 -2.86 2.17
N PHE A 48 -7.77 -3.04 3.47
CA PHE A 48 -6.78 -2.66 4.49
C PHE A 48 -5.88 -3.84 4.90
N HIS A 49 -4.58 -3.59 5.06
CA HIS A 49 -3.65 -4.53 5.65
C HIS A 49 -2.89 -3.89 6.83
N PRO A 50 -3.01 -4.45 8.05
CA PRO A 50 -2.28 -3.95 9.20
C PRO A 50 -0.82 -4.38 9.15
N ALA A 51 0.08 -3.44 8.80
CA ALA A 51 1.51 -3.67 8.91
C ALA A 51 1.94 -3.81 10.38
N MET A 52 1.30 -3.08 11.29
CA MET A 52 1.58 -3.10 12.72
C MET A 52 0.30 -3.26 13.54
N ARG A 53 0.39 -4.02 14.64
CA ARG A 53 -0.67 -4.20 15.63
C ARG A 53 -0.15 -3.96 17.04
N VAL A 54 -0.79 -3.06 17.77
CA VAL A 54 -0.51 -2.77 19.18
C VAL A 54 -1.80 -2.92 19.96
N GLU A 55 -1.91 -3.94 20.80
CA GLU A 55 -3.18 -4.29 21.47
C GLU A 55 -4.35 -4.44 20.47
N ALA A 56 -5.36 -3.57 20.53
CA ALA A 56 -6.49 -3.52 19.61
C ALA A 56 -6.27 -2.54 18.43
N GLU A 57 -5.21 -1.75 18.47
CA GLU A 57 -4.88 -0.73 17.48
C GLU A 57 -4.16 -1.35 16.29
N LEU A 58 -4.61 -1.01 15.08
CA LEU A 58 -3.93 -1.39 13.84
C LEU A 58 -3.39 -0.16 13.13
N TYR A 59 -2.29 -0.36 12.41
CA TYR A 59 -1.68 0.64 11.57
C TYR A 59 -1.17 -0.01 10.29
N GLY A 60 -1.46 0.59 9.14
CA GLY A 60 -1.10 -0.03 7.88
C GLY A 60 -1.54 0.74 6.65
N ASP A 61 -1.62 0.00 5.54
CA ASP A 61 -1.87 0.54 4.21
C ASP A 61 -3.27 0.13 3.74
N ALA A 62 -3.84 0.85 2.78
CA ALA A 62 -5.08 0.47 2.12
C ALA A 62 -5.05 0.73 0.61
N ILE A 63 -5.82 -0.08 -0.12
CA ILE A 63 -6.26 0.21 -1.49
C ILE A 63 -7.75 0.50 -1.44
N LEU A 64 -8.16 1.65 -1.99
CA LEU A 64 -9.56 2.02 -2.16
C LEU A 64 -9.92 2.03 -3.64
N THR A 65 -11.12 1.54 -3.96
CA THR A 65 -11.65 1.54 -5.33
C THR A 65 -13.18 1.42 -5.35
N PRO A 66 -13.87 2.09 -6.28
CA PRO A 66 -15.30 1.88 -6.51
C PRO A 66 -15.56 0.65 -7.40
N HIS A 67 -14.51 0.08 -8.00
CA HIS A 67 -14.61 -1.02 -8.94
C HIS A 67 -14.56 -2.38 -8.25
N PRO A 68 -15.11 -3.45 -8.86
CA PRO A 68 -14.95 -4.80 -8.34
C PRO A 68 -13.47 -5.19 -8.25
N ASP A 69 -13.08 -5.70 -7.09
CA ASP A 69 -11.71 -6.12 -6.83
C ASP A 69 -11.64 -7.52 -6.21
N LYS A 70 -10.47 -8.13 -6.37
CA LYS A 70 -10.12 -9.41 -5.75
C LYS A 70 -8.77 -9.25 -5.06
N LEU A 71 -8.79 -9.36 -3.73
CA LEU A 71 -7.55 -9.43 -2.96
C LEU A 71 -6.77 -10.69 -3.37
N ILE A 72 -5.58 -10.48 -3.91
CA ILE A 72 -4.65 -11.56 -4.26
C ILE A 72 -3.73 -11.85 -3.08
N ARG A 73 -3.20 -10.81 -2.44
CA ARG A 73 -2.26 -10.94 -1.34
C ARG A 73 -2.23 -9.71 -0.44
N ALA A 74 -2.05 -9.92 0.86
CA ALA A 74 -1.75 -8.87 1.83
C ALA A 74 -0.86 -9.45 2.92
N ASP A 75 0.40 -9.05 2.99
CA ASP A 75 1.41 -9.71 3.82
C ASP A 75 2.48 -8.73 4.31
N ALA A 76 3.08 -9.07 5.44
CA ALA A 76 4.25 -8.38 5.97
C ALA A 76 5.46 -8.52 5.04
N LEU A 77 6.23 -7.44 4.93
CA LEU A 77 7.51 -7.41 4.23
C LEU A 77 8.67 -7.74 5.19
N PRO A 78 9.77 -8.30 4.66
CA PRO A 78 10.91 -8.67 5.49
C PRO A 78 11.56 -7.45 6.14
N THR A 79 11.97 -7.61 7.40
CA THR A 79 12.71 -6.60 8.17
C THR A 79 14.15 -7.03 8.45
N VAL A 80 14.97 -6.11 8.95
CA VAL A 80 16.35 -6.38 9.35
C VAL A 80 16.45 -6.57 10.87
N ARG A 81 17.23 -7.58 11.29
CA ARG A 81 17.49 -7.84 12.72
C ARG A 81 18.56 -6.89 13.27
N GLY A 82 18.49 -6.66 14.59
CA GLY A 82 19.52 -5.93 15.33
C GLY A 82 19.41 -4.40 15.29
N ILE A 83 18.31 -3.87 14.75
CA ILE A 83 17.99 -2.44 14.76
C ILE A 83 16.72 -2.25 15.62
N PRO A 84 16.84 -1.69 16.84
CA PRO A 84 15.69 -1.40 17.67
C PRO A 84 14.77 -0.35 17.04
N GLY A 85 13.46 -0.47 17.27
CA GLY A 85 12.47 0.54 16.88
C GLY A 85 12.08 0.56 15.41
N LEU A 86 12.41 -0.48 14.64
CA LEU A 86 11.89 -0.59 13.28
C LEU A 86 10.39 -0.88 13.29
N GLU A 87 9.64 -0.02 12.61
CA GLU A 87 8.23 -0.23 12.33
C GLU A 87 8.07 -1.35 11.29
N PRO A 88 7.27 -2.39 11.58
CA PRO A 88 6.97 -3.42 10.60
C PRO A 88 6.28 -2.82 9.37
N ARG A 89 6.61 -3.36 8.19
CA ARG A 89 6.06 -2.92 6.90
C ARG A 89 5.32 -4.06 6.22
N GLY A 90 4.43 -3.72 5.30
CA GLY A 90 3.64 -4.69 4.55
C GLY A 90 3.42 -4.24 3.11
N ALA A 91 2.69 -5.06 2.37
CA ALA A 91 2.19 -4.73 1.05
C ALA A 91 0.83 -5.38 0.81
N ILE A 92 0.07 -4.79 -0.10
CA ILE A 92 -1.22 -5.29 -0.57
C ILE A 92 -1.13 -5.44 -2.06
N TRP A 93 -1.72 -6.50 -2.60
CA TRP A 93 -1.95 -6.75 -4.01
C TRP A 93 -3.42 -7.10 -4.19
N SER A 94 -4.16 -6.22 -4.87
CA SER A 94 -5.52 -6.50 -5.36
C SER A 94 -5.54 -6.47 -6.88
N GLU A 95 -6.31 -7.38 -7.49
CA GLU A 95 -6.65 -7.31 -8.91
C GLU A 95 -7.98 -6.54 -9.04
N ILE A 96 -7.95 -5.40 -9.72
CA ILE A 96 -9.10 -4.48 -9.85
C ILE A 96 -9.59 -4.51 -11.30
N GLN A 97 -10.91 -4.64 -11.50
CA GLN A 97 -11.53 -4.66 -12.82
C GLN A 97 -11.81 -3.24 -13.31
N ILE A 98 -11.06 -2.77 -14.30
CA ILE A 98 -11.24 -1.46 -14.94
C ILE A 98 -11.66 -1.68 -16.39
N GLU A 99 -12.87 -1.25 -16.76
CA GLU A 99 -13.40 -1.38 -18.14
C GLU A 99 -13.30 -2.80 -18.73
N GLY A 100 -13.44 -3.82 -17.88
CA GLY A 100 -13.34 -5.23 -18.28
C GLY A 100 -11.91 -5.79 -18.37
N VAL A 101 -10.90 -5.01 -17.97
CA VAL A 101 -9.51 -5.42 -17.87
C VAL A 101 -9.13 -5.56 -16.40
N GLY A 102 -8.56 -6.71 -16.03
CA GLY A 102 -7.96 -6.91 -14.71
C GLY A 102 -6.61 -6.17 -14.61
N VAL A 103 -6.51 -5.22 -13.68
CA VAL A 103 -5.29 -4.48 -13.39
C VAL A 103 -4.76 -4.92 -12.03
N ASN A 104 -3.51 -5.38 -11.98
CA ASN A 104 -2.84 -5.70 -10.72
C ASN A 104 -2.44 -4.40 -10.05
N VAL A 105 -2.96 -4.12 -8.86
CA VAL A 105 -2.63 -2.93 -8.07
C VAL A 105 -1.94 -3.38 -6.80
N LEU A 106 -0.71 -2.91 -6.62
CA LEU A 106 0.10 -3.14 -5.45
C LEU A 106 0.34 -1.82 -4.72
N THR A 107 0.20 -1.82 -3.40
CA THR A 107 0.59 -0.69 -2.53
C THR A 107 1.53 -1.16 -1.43
N THR A 108 2.49 -0.31 -1.07
CA THR A 108 3.41 -0.57 0.04
C THR A 108 3.94 0.74 0.63
N HIS A 109 4.36 0.68 1.88
CA HIS A 109 5.18 1.68 2.53
C HIS A 109 6.52 1.06 2.93
N LEU A 110 7.62 1.41 2.26
CA LEU A 110 8.94 0.85 2.60
C LEU A 110 9.50 1.49 3.87
N GLY A 111 10.36 0.74 4.57
CA GLY A 111 11.04 1.23 5.77
C GLY A 111 12.00 2.38 5.47
N LEU A 112 12.53 3.00 6.52
CA LEU A 112 13.43 4.16 6.39
C LEU A 112 14.91 3.77 6.30
N VAL A 113 15.26 2.53 6.65
CA VAL A 113 16.66 2.09 6.70
C VAL A 113 17.09 1.54 5.34
N PRO A 114 18.17 2.04 4.72
CA PRO A 114 18.58 1.63 3.36
C PRO A 114 18.86 0.12 3.17
N ARG A 115 19.24 -0.58 4.25
CA ARG A 115 19.40 -2.04 4.21
C ARG A 115 18.06 -2.76 4.19
N GLU A 116 17.09 -2.27 4.96
CA GLU A 116 15.74 -2.80 5.00
C GLU A 116 15.00 -2.53 3.69
N GLN A 117 15.06 -1.29 3.16
CA GLN A 117 14.46 -0.94 1.87
C GLN A 117 14.92 -1.86 0.74
N ARG A 118 16.22 -2.19 0.68
CA ARG A 118 16.76 -3.11 -0.34
C ARG A 118 16.20 -4.53 -0.17
N LEU A 119 16.05 -5.00 1.06
CA LEU A 119 15.50 -6.31 1.36
C LEU A 119 14.00 -6.38 0.99
N GLN A 120 13.24 -5.34 1.33
CA GLN A 120 11.82 -5.22 1.01
C GLN A 120 11.58 -5.08 -0.49
N ALA A 121 12.31 -4.21 -1.18
CA ALA A 121 12.21 -4.05 -2.63
C ALA A 121 12.57 -5.34 -3.38
N ALA A 122 13.59 -6.08 -2.93
CA ALA A 122 13.93 -7.37 -3.52
C ALA A 122 12.81 -8.41 -3.31
N ALA A 123 12.17 -8.43 -2.14
CA ALA A 123 11.03 -9.32 -1.88
C ALA A 123 9.82 -8.97 -2.77
N LEU A 124 9.48 -7.68 -2.88
CA LEU A 124 8.40 -7.18 -3.75
C LEU A 124 8.65 -7.44 -5.24
N ALA A 125 9.91 -7.46 -5.67
CA ALA A 125 10.26 -7.78 -7.06
C ALA A 125 10.17 -9.29 -7.40
N GLY A 126 9.93 -10.16 -6.41
CA GLY A 126 9.88 -11.61 -6.58
C GLY A 126 8.51 -12.15 -7.03
N ASP A 127 8.45 -13.46 -7.25
CA ASP A 127 7.30 -14.18 -7.85
C ASP A 127 6.04 -14.16 -6.99
N GLY A 128 6.19 -13.91 -5.68
CA GLY A 128 5.05 -13.76 -4.79
C GLY A 128 4.35 -12.39 -4.88
N TRP A 129 4.88 -11.48 -5.70
CA TRP A 129 4.43 -10.10 -5.86
C TRP A 129 4.57 -9.70 -7.34
N LEU A 130 5.42 -8.72 -7.68
CA LEU A 130 5.52 -8.15 -9.02
C LEU A 130 5.80 -9.19 -10.12
N ALA A 131 6.70 -10.14 -9.88
CA ALA A 131 7.02 -11.15 -10.91
C ALA A 131 5.95 -12.23 -11.04
N GLY A 132 4.99 -12.30 -10.11
CA GLY A 132 3.80 -13.15 -10.19
C GLY A 132 2.63 -12.49 -10.92
N CYS A 133 2.67 -11.18 -11.16
CA CYS A 133 1.61 -10.47 -11.87
C CYS A 133 1.60 -10.86 -13.36
N THR A 134 0.39 -11.05 -13.90
CA THR A 134 0.16 -11.21 -15.34
C THR A 134 -0.77 -10.11 -15.81
N GLY A 135 -0.40 -9.42 -16.90
CA GLY A 135 -1.18 -8.29 -17.44
C GLY A 135 -0.77 -6.92 -16.86
N PRO A 136 -1.61 -5.88 -17.05
CA PRO A 136 -1.34 -4.54 -16.55
C PRO A 136 -1.08 -4.54 -15.04
N THR A 137 -0.05 -3.81 -14.61
CA THR A 137 0.40 -3.79 -13.21
C THR A 137 0.80 -2.37 -12.79
N LEU A 138 0.24 -1.92 -11.67
CA LEU A 138 0.55 -0.69 -10.98
C LEU A 138 1.17 -1.04 -9.62
N LEU A 139 2.30 -0.42 -9.31
CA LEU A 139 2.84 -0.39 -7.95
C LEU A 139 2.90 1.07 -7.51
N ALA A 140 2.27 1.38 -6.39
CA ALA A 140 2.24 2.72 -5.80
C ALA A 140 2.57 2.68 -4.30
N GLY A 141 2.81 3.85 -3.74
CA GLY A 141 3.01 4.05 -2.31
C GLY A 141 4.31 4.77 -1.97
N ASP A 142 4.59 4.91 -0.68
CA ASP A 142 5.79 5.59 -0.20
C ASP A 142 6.97 4.61 -0.12
N PHE A 143 7.85 4.69 -1.11
CA PHE A 143 9.06 3.87 -1.13
C PHE A 143 10.17 4.37 -0.21
N ASN A 144 10.01 5.55 0.41
CA ASN A 144 11.06 6.24 1.18
C ASN A 144 12.41 6.29 0.43
N ALA A 145 12.35 6.32 -0.89
CA ALA A 145 13.47 6.08 -1.79
C ALA A 145 13.29 6.92 -3.05
N THR A 146 14.38 7.51 -3.54
CA THR A 146 14.36 8.31 -4.78
C THR A 146 14.76 7.46 -5.99
N SER A 147 14.47 7.96 -7.20
CA SER A 147 14.71 7.26 -8.46
C SER A 147 16.17 6.81 -8.70
N ILE A 148 17.13 7.49 -8.07
CA ILE A 148 18.56 7.16 -8.16
C ILE A 148 19.00 6.03 -7.21
N THR A 149 18.12 5.59 -6.30
CA THR A 149 18.45 4.59 -5.28
C THR A 149 18.17 3.17 -5.75
N ARG A 150 18.93 2.21 -5.21
CA ARG A 150 18.79 0.78 -5.56
C ARG A 150 17.41 0.19 -5.28
N PRO A 151 16.72 0.49 -4.16
CA PRO A 151 15.36 -0.02 -3.92
C PRO A 151 14.40 0.37 -5.04
N TYR A 152 14.34 1.66 -5.39
CA TYR A 152 13.50 2.15 -6.49
C TYR A 152 13.85 1.47 -7.81
N GLN A 153 15.14 1.45 -8.19
CA GLN A 153 15.59 0.80 -9.42
C GLN A 153 15.30 -0.70 -9.47
N THR A 154 15.19 -1.37 -8.32
CA THR A 154 14.84 -2.79 -8.26
C THR A 154 13.39 -3.02 -8.62
N LEU A 155 12.50 -2.16 -8.11
CA LEU A 155 11.07 -2.19 -8.42
C LEU A 155 10.81 -1.77 -9.88
N ALA A 156 11.39 -0.64 -10.29
CA ALA A 156 11.15 -0.03 -11.59
C ALA A 156 11.55 -0.92 -12.78
N ARG A 157 12.56 -1.80 -12.64
CA ARG A 157 12.97 -2.73 -13.71
C ARG A 157 11.88 -3.69 -14.17
N ARG A 158 10.83 -3.88 -13.38
CA ARG A 158 9.70 -4.77 -13.68
C ARG A 158 8.50 -4.03 -14.27
N LEU A 159 8.53 -2.70 -14.30
CA LEU A 159 7.41 -1.86 -14.67
C LEU A 159 7.77 -1.08 -15.94
N GLY A 160 6.77 -0.88 -16.81
CA GLY A 160 6.97 -0.19 -18.09
C GLY A 160 7.12 1.33 -17.97
N ASP A 161 6.55 1.91 -16.91
CA ASP A 161 6.63 3.33 -16.57
C ASP A 161 6.70 3.47 -15.04
N CYS A 162 7.53 4.40 -14.56
CA CYS A 162 7.75 4.69 -13.14
C CYS A 162 7.99 6.18 -12.98
N GLN A 163 7.20 6.84 -12.13
CA GLN A 163 7.36 8.25 -11.77
C GLN A 163 7.93 8.41 -10.36
#